data_AF-A0A0W8I2F3-F1
#
_entry.id   AF-A0A0W8I2F3-F1
#
_cell.length_a   1.000
_cell.length_b   1.000
_cell.length_c   1.000
_cell.angle_alpha   90.00
_cell.angle_beta   90.00
_cell.angle_gamma   90.00
#
_symmetry.space_group_name_H-M   'P 1'
#
loop_
_entity.id
_entity.type
_entity.pdbx_description
1 polymer ?
#
loop_
_entity_poly.entity_id
_entity_poly.type
_entity_poly.pdbx_seq_one_letter_code
_entity_poly.pdbx_strand_id
1 'polypeptide(L)'
;MATPPKGVQEAAQRALRWIEDGKAGKNFTDTGRTRAKQLADGDDVSEEVLTKMRAYFRRHEADKDADGFTSGGDGFPSPGRVAWDAWGGDPGQRWAESELDD
;
A
#
# COMPACT_ATOMS: atom_id res chain seq x y z
N MET A 1 9.10 12.74 11.22
CA MET A 1 9.16 12.27 9.83
C MET A 1 9.90 10.95 9.85
N ALA A 2 9.42 9.94 9.12
CA ALA A 2 9.98 8.60 9.09
C ALA A 2 10.25 8.16 7.66
N THR A 3 11.40 7.53 7.43
CA THR A 3 11.79 7.02 6.11
C THR A 3 11.18 5.62 5.89
N PRO A 4 10.47 5.37 4.76
CA PRO A 4 9.85 4.07 4.51
C PRO A 4 10.91 2.95 4.38
N PRO A 5 10.79 1.84 5.14
CA PRO A 5 11.67 0.68 5.00
C PRO A 5 11.65 0.07 3.59
N LYS A 6 12.70 -0.68 3.21
CA LYS A 6 12.82 -1.24 1.85
C LYS A 6 11.64 -2.10 1.41
N GLY A 7 11.07 -2.92 2.30
CA GLY A 7 9.87 -3.69 1.97
C GLY A 7 8.64 -2.82 1.62
N VAL A 8 8.53 -1.63 2.21
CA VAL A 8 7.48 -0.65 1.90
C VAL A 8 7.69 -0.08 0.50
N GLN A 9 8.94 0.31 0.20
CA GLN A 9 9.33 0.84 -1.11
C GLN A 9 9.06 -0.19 -2.22
N GLU A 10 9.47 -1.43 -2.01
CA GLU A 10 9.30 -2.53 -2.98
C GLU A 10 7.82 -2.85 -3.25
N ALA A 11 6.97 -2.83 -2.21
CA ALA A 11 5.53 -2.99 -2.37
C ALA A 11 4.92 -1.84 -3.19
N ALA A 12 5.27 -0.60 -2.84
CA ALA A 12 4.77 0.57 -3.56
C ALA A 12 5.21 0.60 -5.03
N GLN A 13 6.48 0.25 -5.31
CA GLN A 13 6.99 0.11 -6.69
C GLN A 13 6.24 -0.96 -7.49
N ARG A 14 5.91 -2.09 -6.85
CA ARG A 14 5.11 -3.14 -7.47
C ARG A 14 3.68 -2.66 -7.78
N ALA A 15 3.06 -1.93 -6.86
CA ALA A 15 1.75 -1.34 -7.09
C ALA A 15 1.76 -0.33 -8.25
N LEU A 16 2.79 0.52 -8.37
CA LEU A 16 2.91 1.46 -9.48
C LEU A 16 2.91 0.74 -10.83
N ARG A 17 3.66 -0.36 -10.98
CA ARG A 17 3.63 -1.18 -12.20
C ARG A 17 2.24 -1.72 -12.50
N TRP A 18 1.55 -2.25 -11.50
CA TRP A 18 0.17 -2.74 -11.67
C TRP A 18 -0.83 -1.63 -12.02
N ILE A 19 -0.63 -0.43 -11.47
CA ILE A 19 -1.43 0.75 -11.81
C ILE A 19 -1.22 1.13 -13.28
N GLU A 20 0.01 1.12 -13.76
CA GLU A 20 0.36 1.37 -15.18
C GLU A 20 -0.25 0.30 -16.11
N ASP A 21 -0.24 -0.97 -15.67
CA ASP A 21 -0.87 -2.09 -16.38
C ASP A 21 -2.41 -2.08 -16.33
N GLY A 22 -3.03 -1.06 -15.72
CA GLY A 22 -4.48 -0.91 -15.65
C GLY A 22 -5.17 -1.88 -14.67
N LYS A 23 -4.44 -2.44 -13.70
CA LYS A 23 -4.96 -3.38 -12.70
C LYS A 23 -5.61 -2.69 -11.49
N ALA A 24 -5.44 -1.37 -11.37
CA ALA A 24 -6.08 -0.60 -10.32
C ALA A 24 -7.62 -0.61 -10.46
N GLY A 25 -8.32 -0.57 -9.33
CA GLY A 25 -9.77 -0.50 -9.32
C GLY A 25 -10.31 0.78 -9.97
N LYS A 26 -11.55 0.73 -10.48
CA LYS A 26 -12.19 1.90 -11.14
C LYS A 26 -12.27 3.14 -10.24
N ASN A 27 -12.32 2.94 -8.92
CA ASN A 27 -12.40 3.99 -7.91
C ASN A 27 -11.03 4.28 -7.24
N PHE A 28 -9.92 3.83 -7.84
CA PHE A 28 -8.59 4.10 -7.30
C PHE A 28 -8.26 5.59 -7.39
N THR A 29 -7.92 6.20 -6.26
CA THR A 29 -7.83 7.66 -6.10
C THR A 29 -6.42 8.20 -6.30
N ASP A 30 -6.32 9.50 -6.58
CA ASP A 30 -5.03 10.21 -6.69
C ASP A 30 -4.25 10.21 -5.37
N THR A 31 -4.94 10.13 -4.23
CA THR A 31 -4.31 9.94 -2.92
C THR A 31 -3.51 8.63 -2.88
N GLY A 32 -4.09 7.54 -3.39
CA GLY A 32 -3.39 6.25 -3.49
C GLY A 32 -2.20 6.30 -4.45
N ARG A 33 -2.34 6.98 -5.60
CA ARG A 33 -1.25 7.16 -6.57
C ARG A 33 -0.08 7.96 -5.98
N THR A 34 -0.40 9.06 -5.31
CA THR A 34 0.57 9.94 -4.66
C THR A 34 1.31 9.19 -3.55
N ARG A 35 0.58 8.43 -2.72
CA ARG A 35 1.16 7.60 -1.66
C ARG A 35 2.10 6.53 -2.23
N ALA A 36 1.68 5.81 -3.26
CA ALA A 36 2.50 4.81 -3.93
C ALA A 36 3.80 5.43 -4.47
N LYS A 37 3.72 6.59 -5.12
CA LYS A 37 4.91 7.28 -5.62
C LYS A 37 5.86 7.70 -4.50
N GLN A 38 5.36 8.39 -3.48
CA GLN A 38 6.17 8.83 -2.33
C GLN A 38 6.91 7.66 -1.67
N LEU A 39 6.19 6.56 -1.40
CA LEU A 39 6.77 5.37 -0.78
C LEU A 39 7.77 4.67 -1.71
N ALA A 40 7.48 4.58 -3.01
CA ALA A 40 8.36 3.95 -3.99
C ALA A 40 9.68 4.70 -4.17
N ASP A 41 9.64 6.03 -4.10
CA ASP A 41 10.81 6.92 -4.20
C ASP A 41 11.64 6.93 -2.90
N GLY A 42 11.09 6.39 -1.81
CA GLY A 42 11.77 6.32 -0.51
C GLY A 42 11.68 7.61 0.30
N ASP A 43 10.75 8.50 -0.06
CA ASP A 43 10.60 9.82 0.55
C ASP A 43 10.02 9.72 1.96
N ASP A 44 10.51 10.58 2.85
CA ASP A 44 10.06 10.65 4.24
C ASP A 44 8.56 10.95 4.36
N VAL A 45 7.95 10.34 5.38
CA VAL A 45 6.53 10.40 5.66
C VAL A 45 6.28 11.08 7.01
N SER A 46 5.28 11.95 7.09
CA SER A 46 4.89 12.59 8.35
C SER A 46 4.07 11.66 9.24
N GLU A 47 4.04 11.95 10.54
CA GLU A 47 3.22 11.21 11.51
C GLU A 47 1.71 11.26 11.17
N GLU A 48 1.22 12.41 10.68
CA GLU A 48 -0.16 12.55 10.20
C GLU A 48 -0.46 11.56 9.06
N VAL A 49 0.51 11.38 8.18
CA VAL A 49 0.38 10.44 7.06
C VAL A 49 0.49 9.00 7.55
N LEU A 50 1.41 8.67 8.46
CA LEU A 50 1.46 7.35 9.09
C LEU A 50 0.12 7.01 9.75
N THR A 51 -0.53 7.99 10.42
CA THR A 51 -1.87 7.82 11.00
C THR A 51 -2.91 7.48 9.94
N LYS A 52 -2.86 8.15 8.77
CA LYS A 52 -3.71 7.82 7.62
C LYS A 52 -3.42 6.43 7.05
N MET A 53 -2.15 6.02 7.00
CA MET A 53 -1.75 4.66 6.58
C MET A 53 -2.32 3.60 7.52
N ARG A 54 -2.11 3.74 8.85
CA ARG A 54 -2.67 2.83 9.87
C ARG A 54 -4.19 2.73 9.76
N ALA A 55 -4.89 3.86 9.61
CA ALA A 55 -6.34 3.89 9.43
C ALA A 55 -6.81 3.27 8.11
N TYR A 56 -6.00 3.35 7.05
CA TYR A 56 -6.27 2.65 5.79
C TYR A 56 -6.19 1.13 5.99
N PHE A 57 -5.06 0.62 6.49
CA PHE A 57 -4.88 -0.83 6.67
C PHE A 57 -5.95 -1.45 7.57
N ARG A 58 -6.29 -0.81 8.69
CA ARG A 58 -7.35 -1.29 9.59
C ARG A 58 -8.72 -1.43 8.91
N ARG A 59 -9.06 -0.56 7.96
CA ARG A 59 -10.34 -0.61 7.23
C ARG A 59 -10.34 -1.67 6.13
N HIS A 60 -9.17 -2.05 5.63
CA HIS A 60 -8.99 -2.90 4.47
C HIS A 60 -8.38 -4.26 4.80
N GLU A 61 -8.20 -4.61 6.08
CA GLU A 61 -7.66 -5.91 6.51
C GLU A 61 -8.49 -7.07 5.95
N ALA A 62 -9.82 -6.95 5.98
CA ALA A 62 -10.73 -7.98 5.46
C ALA A 62 -10.64 -8.16 3.92
N ASP A 63 -10.10 -7.18 3.19
CA ASP A 63 -9.91 -7.30 1.74
C ASP A 63 -8.86 -8.37 1.38
N LYS A 64 -8.03 -8.79 2.36
CA LYS A 64 -7.00 -9.82 2.20
C LYS A 64 -7.58 -11.21 1.92
N ASP A 65 -8.82 -11.44 2.32
CA ASP A 65 -9.53 -12.71 2.13
C ASP A 65 -10.18 -12.83 0.74
N ALA A 66 -10.17 -11.76 -0.06
CA ALA A 66 -10.76 -11.76 -1.39
C ALA A 66 -9.88 -12.47 -2.44
N ASP A 67 -10.54 -13.07 -3.44
CA ASP A 67 -9.85 -13.72 -4.56
C ASP A 67 -8.87 -12.78 -5.28
N GLY A 68 -7.72 -13.31 -5.66
CA GLY A 68 -6.65 -12.56 -6.31
C GLY A 68 -5.89 -11.62 -5.38
N PHE A 69 -6.16 -11.60 -4.07
CA PHE A 69 -5.37 -10.78 -3.15
C PHE A 69 -3.96 -11.35 -2.90
N THR A 70 -3.90 -12.66 -2.67
CA THR A 70 -2.67 -13.39 -2.41
C THR A 70 -2.02 -13.85 -3.72
N SER A 71 -0.70 -13.76 -3.79
CA SER A 71 0.08 -14.16 -4.97
C SER A 71 -0.10 -15.63 -5.32
N GLY A 72 -0.13 -15.94 -6.62
CA GLY A 72 -0.15 -17.31 -7.14
C GLY A 72 -1.54 -17.91 -7.33
N GLY A 73 -2.60 -17.19 -6.98
CA GLY A 73 -3.98 -17.53 -7.33
C GLY A 73 -4.43 -16.88 -8.64
N ASP A 74 -5.53 -17.41 -9.19
CA ASP A 74 -6.22 -16.78 -10.32
C ASP A 74 -6.68 -15.37 -9.95
N GLY A 75 -6.60 -14.45 -10.93
CA GLY A 75 -7.01 -13.06 -10.73
C GLY A 75 -6.02 -12.19 -9.95
N PHE A 76 -4.85 -12.70 -9.57
CA PHE A 76 -3.79 -11.88 -8.97
C PHE A 76 -3.12 -10.93 -10.00
N PRO A 77 -2.87 -9.65 -9.65
CA PRO A 77 -3.35 -8.96 -8.45
C PRO A 77 -4.80 -8.51 -8.59
N SER A 78 -5.59 -8.66 -7.53
CA SER A 78 -6.90 -8.02 -7.42
C SER A 78 -6.77 -6.50 -7.25
N PRO A 79 -7.82 -5.71 -7.57
CA PRO A 79 -7.81 -4.27 -7.30
C PRO A 79 -7.53 -3.91 -5.83
N GLY A 80 -8.03 -4.73 -4.89
CA GLY A 80 -7.76 -4.57 -3.46
C GLY A 80 -6.28 -4.76 -3.14
N ARG A 81 -5.64 -5.76 -3.77
CA ARG A 81 -4.20 -5.98 -3.62
C ARG A 81 -3.36 -4.85 -4.20
N VAL A 82 -3.74 -4.32 -5.36
CA VAL A 82 -3.06 -3.14 -5.94
C VAL A 82 -3.13 -1.96 -4.99
N ALA A 83 -4.30 -1.72 -4.39
CA ALA A 83 -4.46 -0.65 -3.41
C ALA A 83 -3.66 -0.90 -2.13
N TRP A 84 -3.66 -2.13 -1.62
CA TRP A 84 -2.88 -2.51 -0.44
C TRP A 84 -1.38 -2.24 -0.62
N ASP A 85 -0.81 -2.69 -1.74
CA ASP A 85 0.61 -2.48 -2.04
C ASP A 85 0.92 -1.00 -2.35
N ALA A 86 -0.05 -0.24 -2.89
CA ALA A 86 0.11 1.21 -3.10
C ALA A 86 0.29 1.99 -1.78
N TRP A 87 -0.24 1.46 -0.68
CA TRP A 87 -0.02 1.99 0.66
C TRP A 87 1.20 1.37 1.37
N GLY A 88 1.97 0.51 0.69
CA GLY A 88 3.19 -0.10 1.22
C GLY A 88 3.06 -1.58 1.59
N GLY A 89 1.89 -2.18 1.35
CA GLY A 89 1.62 -3.59 1.63
C GLY A 89 1.74 -3.97 3.11
N ASP A 90 1.88 -5.25 3.41
CA ASP A 90 2.11 -5.72 4.78
C ASP A 90 3.33 -5.08 5.46
N PRO A 91 4.45 -4.80 4.76
CA PRO A 91 5.54 -4.01 5.34
C PRO A 91 5.09 -2.61 5.78
N GLY A 92 4.26 -1.94 4.98
CA GLY A 92 3.73 -0.60 5.27
C GLY A 92 2.77 -0.60 6.45
N GLN A 93 1.97 -1.66 6.60
CA GLN A 93 1.10 -1.85 7.77
C GLN A 93 1.92 -1.94 9.05
N ARG A 94 2.88 -2.88 9.09
CA ARG A 94 3.72 -3.10 10.28
C ARG A 94 4.53 -1.86 10.64
N TRP A 95 5.06 -1.17 9.62
CA TRP A 95 5.82 0.06 9.81
C TRP A 95 4.97 1.20 10.37
N ALA A 96 3.77 1.43 9.82
CA ALA A 96 2.88 2.48 10.33
C ALA A 96 2.39 2.20 11.76
N GLU A 97 2.23 0.93 12.13
CA GLU A 97 1.93 0.54 13.51
C GLU A 97 3.12 0.80 14.43
N SER A 98 4.34 0.38 14.06
CA SER A 98 5.51 0.58 14.90
C SER A 98 5.81 2.06 15.18
N GLU A 99 5.75 2.92 14.15
CA GLU A 99 6.09 4.35 14.31
C GLU A 99 5.06 5.16 15.13
N LEU A 100 3.84 4.64 15.32
CA LEU A 100 2.76 5.35 16.02
C LEU A 100 2.45 4.81 17.42
N ASP A 101 3.04 3.67 17.76
CA ASP A 101 2.90 3.05 19.08
C ASP A 101 4.13 3.34 19.98
N ASP A 102 5.16 3.99 19.44
CA ASP A 102 6.33 4.57 20.13
C ASP A 102 6.07 6.01 20.65
#